data_AF-A0A356WBD5-F1
#
_entry.id   AF-A0A356WBD5-F1
#
_cell.length_a   1.000
_cell.length_b   1.000
_cell.length_c   1.000
_cell.angle_alpha   90.00
_cell.angle_beta   90.00
_cell.angle_gamma   90.00
#
_symmetry.space_group_name_H-M   'P 1'
#
loop_
_entity.id
_entity.type
_entity.pdbx_description
1 polymer ?
#
loop_
_entity_poly.entity_id
_entity_poly.type
_entity_poly.pdbx_seq_one_letter_code
_entity_poly.pdbx_strand_id
1 'polypeptide(L)' 'MNKPADQSQFETPKVTTGPLPASRKVYSHPADAPDIAVPHREINLHPSANEPAVPVYDTSGPYTDPSVTIDVEKGLAR' A
#
# COMPACT_ATOMS: atom_id res chain seq x y z
N MET A 1 -2.43 14.06 -38.56
CA MET A 1 -3.52 13.22 -38.03
C MET A 1 -2.94 12.29 -36.98
N ASN A 2 -3.40 12.32 -35.73
CA ASN A 2 -3.02 11.30 -34.75
C ASN A 2 -3.87 10.05 -35.02
N LYS A 3 -3.22 8.92 -35.26
CA LYS A 3 -3.89 7.61 -35.37
C LYS A 3 -4.23 7.14 -33.94
N PRO A 4 -5.48 6.75 -33.65
CA PRO A 4 -5.80 6.12 -32.36
C PRO A 4 -5.00 4.81 -32.23
N ALA A 5 -4.29 4.66 -31.12
CA ALA A 5 -3.61 3.41 -30.76
C ALA A 5 -4.52 2.56 -29.89
N ASP A 6 -4.46 1.24 -30.07
CA ASP A 6 -5.21 0.28 -29.26
C ASP A 6 -4.51 0.08 -27.90
N GLN A 7 -5.29 -0.08 -26.81
CA GLN A 7 -4.71 -0.19 -25.48
C GLN A 7 -3.80 -1.41 -25.30
N SER A 8 -4.05 -2.50 -26.05
CA SER A 8 -3.22 -3.71 -26.06
C SER A 8 -1.82 -3.49 -26.63
N GLN A 9 -1.58 -2.34 -27.28
CA GLN A 9 -0.27 -1.98 -27.82
C GLN A 9 0.64 -1.34 -26.77
N PHE A 10 0.12 -1.02 -25.57
CA PHE A 10 0.91 -0.50 -24.47
C PHE A 10 1.30 -1.62 -23.52
N GLU A 11 2.58 -1.67 -23.16
CA GLU A 11 3.05 -2.60 -22.12
C GLU A 11 2.51 -2.17 -20.75
N THR A 12 2.06 -3.15 -19.96
CA THR A 12 1.63 -2.92 -18.59
C THR A 12 2.82 -2.37 -17.78
N PRO A 13 2.68 -1.20 -17.12
CA PRO A 13 3.79 -0.60 -16.39
C PRO A 13 4.19 -1.48 -15.21
N LYS A 14 5.50 -1.70 -15.06
CA LYS A 14 6.08 -2.31 -13.86
C LYS A 14 6.21 -1.24 -12.77
N VAL A 15 5.58 -1.48 -11.63
CA VAL A 15 5.58 -0.56 -10.49
C VAL A 15 6.23 -1.20 -9.27
N THR A 16 6.84 -0.38 -8.43
CA THR A 16 7.41 -0.83 -7.15
C THR A 16 6.28 -1.24 -6.22
N THR A 17 6.36 -2.46 -5.69
CA THR A 17 5.41 -3.01 -4.73
C THR A 17 6.14 -3.72 -3.60
N GLY A 18 5.40 -4.06 -2.56
CA GLY A 18 5.88 -4.83 -1.42
C GLY A 18 6.18 -3.99 -0.17
N PRO A 19 6.42 -4.65 0.97
CA PRO A 19 6.61 -3.98 2.25
C PRO A 19 7.81 -3.01 2.23
N LEU A 20 7.64 -1.85 2.85
CA LEU A 20 8.75 -0.92 3.07
C LEU A 20 9.70 -1.49 4.15
N PRO A 21 11.03 -1.38 3.98
CA PRO A 21 12.01 -1.99 4.87
C PRO A 21 11.78 -1.67 6.35
N ALA A 22 11.97 -2.69 7.20
CA ALA A 22 11.81 -2.62 8.66
C ALA A 22 10.43 -2.11 9.14
N SER A 23 9.42 -2.11 8.26
CA SER A 23 8.07 -1.67 8.61
C SER A 23 7.00 -2.60 8.05
N ARG A 24 5.81 -2.51 8.63
CA ARG A 24 4.63 -3.25 8.15
C ARG A 24 3.43 -2.32 8.06
N LYS A 25 2.58 -2.53 7.04
CA LYS A 25 1.27 -1.89 6.94
C LYS A 25 0.40 -2.36 8.11
N VAL A 26 -0.30 -1.43 8.75
CA VAL A 26 -1.31 -1.71 9.78
C VAL A 26 -2.54 -0.85 9.53
N TYR A 27 -3.68 -1.29 10.05
CA TYR A 27 -4.96 -0.60 9.87
C TYR A 27 -5.63 -0.36 11.22
N SER A 28 -6.03 0.88 11.46
CA SER A 28 -6.89 1.24 12.60
C SER A 28 -8.35 1.35 12.16
N HIS A 29 -9.27 0.92 13.01
CA HIS A 29 -10.71 0.95 12.75
C HIS A 29 -11.39 1.87 13.77
N PRO A 30 -11.83 3.08 13.36
CA PRO A 30 -12.52 4.00 14.26
C PRO A 30 -13.81 3.39 14.83
N ALA A 31 -14.10 3.64 16.10
CA ALA A 31 -15.28 3.08 16.76
C ALA A 31 -16.61 3.51 16.09
N ASP A 32 -16.69 4.76 15.64
CA ASP A 32 -17.88 5.32 14.97
C ASP A 32 -18.00 4.88 13.50
N ALA A 33 -16.98 4.21 12.95
CA ALA A 33 -16.95 3.72 11.57
C ALA A 33 -16.06 2.47 11.46
N PRO A 34 -16.47 1.34 12.06
CA PRO A 34 -15.63 0.14 12.18
C PRO A 34 -15.28 -0.50 10.84
N ASP A 35 -16.08 -0.23 9.80
CA ASP A 35 -15.84 -0.71 8.44
C ASP A 35 -14.70 0.04 7.73
N ILE A 36 -14.26 1.18 8.27
CA ILE A 36 -13.15 1.97 7.71
C ILE A 36 -11.82 1.44 8.23
N ALA A 37 -10.97 0.97 7.31
CA ALA A 37 -9.59 0.61 7.59
C ALA A 37 -8.66 1.79 7.27
N VAL A 38 -8.28 2.58 8.28
CA VAL A 38 -7.36 3.72 8.11
C VAL A 38 -5.91 3.22 8.07
N PRO A 39 -5.16 3.45 6.97
CA PRO A 39 -3.82 2.89 6.82
C PRO A 39 -2.76 3.69 7.58
N HIS A 40 -1.87 2.95 8.23
CA HIS A 40 -0.60 3.43 8.77
C HIS A 40 0.49 2.41 8.45
N ARG A 41 1.73 2.76 8.75
CA ARG A 41 2.80 1.77 8.88
C ARG A 41 3.47 1.88 10.22
N GLU A 42 3.86 0.74 10.78
CA GLU A 42 4.64 0.68 11.99
C GLU A 42 6.09 0.33 11.67
N ILE A 43 7.02 1.12 12.20
CA ILE A 43 8.46 0.89 12.09
C ILE A 43 8.93 0.11 13.30
N ASN A 44 9.50 -1.08 13.07
CA ASN A 44 10.09 -1.87 14.12
C ASN A 44 11.42 -1.24 14.57
N LEU A 45 11.55 -1.00 15.87
CA LEU A 45 12.79 -0.55 16.47
C LEU A 45 13.66 -1.75 16.85
N HIS A 46 14.94 -1.51 17.08
CA HIS A 46 15.82 -2.55 17.59
C HIS A 46 15.36 -2.98 19.00
N PRO A 47 15.36 -4.28 19.35
CA PRO A 47 14.85 -4.76 20.65
C PRO A 47 15.49 -4.08 21.87
N SER A 48 16.76 -3.66 21.77
CA SER A 48 17.46 -2.97 22.86
C SER A 48 16.91 -1.58 23.18
N ALA A 49 16.10 -0.98 22.29
CA ALA A 49 15.43 0.29 22.58
C ALA A 49 14.35 0.11 23.66
N ASN A 50 13.79 -1.10 23.83
CA ASN A 50 12.68 -1.38 24.74
C ASN A 50 11.47 -0.43 24.54
N GLU A 51 11.23 -0.07 23.29
CA GLU A 51 10.14 0.82 22.88
C GLU A 51 9.20 0.08 21.92
N PRO A 52 7.91 0.42 21.91
CA PRO A 52 6.98 -0.13 20.92
C PRO A 52 7.34 0.35 19.50
N ALA A 53 6.82 -0.36 18.50
CA ALA A 53 6.95 0.08 17.11
C ALA A 53 6.33 1.48 16.91
N VAL A 54 6.96 2.29 16.06
CA VAL A 54 6.53 3.69 15.85
C VAL A 54 5.49 3.73 14.72
N PRO A 55 4.23 4.08 14.99
CA PRO A 55 3.24 4.29 13.95
C PRO A 55 3.50 5.61 13.23
N VAL A 56 3.47 5.57 11.90
CA VAL A 56 3.61 6.76 11.06
C VAL A 56 2.56 6.74 9.95
N TYR A 57 2.23 7.93 9.47
CA TYR A 57 1.34 8.12 8.33
C TYR A 57 1.90 7.42 7.08
N ASP A 58 1.01 6.76 6.33
CA ASP A 58 1.40 5.97 5.17
C ASP A 58 0.47 6.20 3.96
N THR A 59 0.95 7.00 3.00
CA THR A 59 0.24 7.32 1.76
C THR A 59 0.47 6.32 0.63
N SER A 60 1.24 5.26 0.85
CA SER A 60 1.60 4.31 -0.21
C SER A 60 0.43 3.43 -0.68
N GLY A 61 -0.70 3.41 0.05
CA GLY A 61 -1.88 2.63 -0.32
C GLY A 61 -1.61 1.12 -0.36
N PRO A 62 -2.38 0.34 -1.15
CA PRO A 62 -2.24 -1.12 -1.23
C PRO A 62 -0.91 -1.60 -1.81
N TYR A 63 -0.14 -0.73 -2.47
CA TYR A 63 1.11 -1.11 -3.14
C TYR A 63 2.17 -1.67 -2.19
N THR A 64 2.12 -1.34 -0.90
CA THR A 64 3.04 -1.87 0.11
C THR A 64 2.38 -2.87 1.08
N ASP A 65 1.12 -3.23 0.83
CA ASP A 65 0.41 -4.23 1.62
C ASP A 65 0.66 -5.62 1.01
N PRO A 66 1.36 -6.53 1.72
CA PRO A 66 1.63 -7.87 1.21
C PRO A 66 0.37 -8.74 1.05
N SER A 67 -0.77 -8.34 1.63
CA SER A 67 -2.04 -9.04 1.49
C SER A 67 -2.82 -8.68 0.21
N VAL A 68 -2.39 -7.64 -0.51
CA VAL A 68 -3.07 -7.17 -1.72
C VAL A 68 -2.26 -7.50 -2.97
N THR A 69 -2.89 -8.17 -3.93
CA THR A 69 -2.30 -8.37 -5.26
C THR A 69 -2.60 -7.16 -6.14
N ILE A 70 -1.55 -6.50 -6.66
CA ILE A 70 -1.68 -5.32 -7.51
C ILE A 70 -1.86 -5.71 -8.97
N ASP A 71 -2.94 -5.23 -9.58
CA ASP A 71 -3.23 -5.32 -11.01
C ASP A 71 -3.57 -3.92 -11.53
N VAL A 72 -2.62 -3.29 -12.22
CA VAL A 72 -2.76 -1.92 -12.71
C VAL A 72 -3.78 -1.79 -13.86
N GLU A 73 -4.12 -2.88 -14.54
CA GLU A 73 -5.13 -2.88 -15.60
C GLU A 73 -6.54 -2.93 -15.05
N LYS A 74 -6.71 -3.53 -13.86
CA LYS A 74 -8.00 -3.59 -13.15
C LYS A 74 -8.21 -2.44 -12.18
N GLY A 75 -7.14 -1.73 -11.81
CA GLY A 75 -7.16 -0.69 -10.79
C GLY A 75 -7.21 -1.25 -9.38
N LEU A 76 -7.28 -0.35 -8.40
CA LEU A 76 -7.38 -0.71 -6.98
C LEU A 76 -8.83 -1.08 -6.59
N ALA A 77 -8.98 -1.85 -5.52
CA ALA A 77 -10.27 -2.13 -4.92
C ALA A 77 -11.00 -0.82 -4.55
N ARG A 78 -12.31 -0.80 -4.76
CA ARG A 78 -13.20 0.34 -4.52
C ARG A 78 -14.10 0.08 -3.34
#